data_AF-A0A971NUP9-F1
#
_entry.id   AF-A0A971NUP9-F1
#
_cell.length_a   1.000
_cell.length_b   1.000
_cell.length_c   1.000
_cell.angle_alpha   90.00
_cell.angle_beta   90.00
_cell.angle_gamma   90.00
#
_symmetry.space_group_name_H-M   'P 1'
#
loop_
_entity.id
_entity.type
_entity.pdbx_description
1 polymer ?
#
loop_
_entity_poly.entity_id
_entity_poly.type
_entity_poly.pdbx_seq_one_letter_code
_entity_poly.pdbx_strand_id
1 'polypeptide(L)'
;MSQSKRIILAVGLIIVLIGVVLGLESLRAKIIAKEQDVSLNPGDVPVYKDGELLAAINSADLADLQMVQFTDAEQGKVQEGWLIMDIMDKYFKAKLFPDSLQLVFSSSSRDKSIALTWDEIADPENMVMFDLSGRGTLKLVSKLEKLDVRDEWIQDVDRIEIIEP
;
A
#
# COMPACT_ATOMS: atom_id res chain seq x y z
N MET A 1 5.49 -58.64 16.75
CA MET A 1 4.59 -57.47 16.77
C MET A 1 3.37 -57.80 15.92
N SER A 2 2.16 -57.87 16.48
CA SER A 2 0.97 -58.31 15.73
C SER A 2 0.52 -57.24 14.73
N GLN A 3 -0.09 -57.69 13.63
CA GLN A 3 -0.61 -56.84 12.56
C GLN A 3 -1.55 -55.74 13.09
N SER A 4 -2.36 -56.06 14.10
CA SER A 4 -3.25 -55.09 14.78
C SER A 4 -2.49 -53.95 15.46
N LYS A 5 -1.33 -54.24 16.10
CA LYS A 5 -0.49 -53.19 16.71
C LYS A 5 0.17 -52.28 15.65
N ARG A 6 0.52 -52.82 14.48
CA ARG A 6 1.06 -52.05 13.35
C ARG A 6 0.01 -51.12 12.74
N ILE A 7 -1.22 -51.61 12.56
CA ILE A 7 -2.33 -50.83 12.02
C ILE A 7 -2.70 -49.68 12.94
N ILE A 8 -2.81 -49.91 14.25
CA ILE A 8 -3.13 -48.86 15.23
C ILE A 8 -2.06 -47.76 15.21
N LEU A 9 -0.79 -48.14 15.11
CA LEU A 9 0.32 -47.20 15.11
C LEU A 9 0.34 -46.36 13.82
N ALA A 10 0.04 -46.97 12.67
CA ALA A 10 -0.08 -46.26 11.40
C ALA A 10 -1.28 -45.29 11.38
N VAL A 11 -2.44 -45.72 11.88
CA VAL A 11 -3.64 -44.88 11.98
C VAL A 11 -3.42 -43.71 12.95
N GLY A 12 -2.77 -43.96 14.10
CA GLY A 12 -2.41 -42.91 15.05
C GLY A 12 -1.49 -41.86 14.43
N LEU A 13 -0.49 -42.29 13.64
CA LEU A 13 0.40 -41.38 12.94
C LEU A 13 -0.35 -40.50 11.93
N ILE A 14 -1.29 -41.08 11.17
CA ILE A 14 -2.10 -40.34 10.19
C ILE A 14 -2.95 -39.28 10.90
N ILE A 15 -3.61 -39.64 12.00
CA ILE A 15 -4.44 -38.69 12.77
C ILE A 15 -3.59 -37.52 13.30
N VAL A 16 -2.37 -37.79 13.79
CA VAL A 16 -1.45 -36.75 14.26
C VAL A 16 -1.05 -35.82 13.11
N LEU A 17 -0.70 -36.37 11.94
CA LEU A 17 -0.33 -35.56 10.78
C LEU A 17 -1.49 -34.66 10.31
N ILE A 18 -2.71 -35.20 10.25
CA ILE A 18 -3.91 -34.42 9.92
C ILE A 18 -4.11 -33.31 10.96
N GLY A 19 -3.98 -33.60 12.24
CA GLY A 19 -4.11 -32.61 13.31
C GLY A 19 -3.08 -31.48 13.21
N VAL A 20 -1.84 -31.79 12.83
CA VAL A 20 -0.79 -30.79 12.62
C VAL A 20 -1.10 -29.90 11.42
N VAL A 21 -1.51 -30.48 10.29
CA VAL A 21 -1.84 -29.71 9.07
C VAL A 21 -3.01 -28.76 9.34
N LEU A 22 -4.10 -29.27 9.92
CA LEU A 22 -5.27 -28.45 10.25
C LEU A 22 -4.97 -27.37 11.30
N GLY A 23 -4.10 -27.69 12.27
CA GLY A 23 -3.63 -26.72 13.27
C GLY A 23 -2.84 -25.58 12.64
N LEU A 24 -1.92 -25.90 11.73
CA LEU A 24 -1.12 -24.90 11.01
C LEU A 24 -1.99 -24.05 10.07
N GLU A 25 -2.96 -24.64 9.38
CA GLU A 25 -3.92 -23.92 8.54
C GLU A 25 -4.80 -22.98 9.35
N SER A 26 -5.31 -23.42 10.51
CA SER A 26 -6.12 -22.55 11.37
C SER A 26 -5.32 -21.38 11.95
N LEU A 27 -4.05 -21.59 12.29
CA LEU A 27 -3.16 -20.52 12.73
C LEU A 27 -2.86 -19.54 11.59
N ARG A 28 -2.58 -20.04 10.37
CA ARG A 28 -2.43 -19.18 9.17
C ARG A 28 -3.68 -18.37 8.89
N ALA A 29 -4.85 -18.99 8.91
CA ALA A 29 -6.12 -18.31 8.66
C ALA A 29 -6.38 -17.20 9.68
N LYS A 30 -6.03 -17.40 10.96
CA LYS A 30 -6.15 -16.35 11.98
C LYS A 30 -5.17 -15.20 11.80
N ILE A 31 -3.96 -15.48 11.31
CA ILE A 31 -2.98 -14.43 11.01
C ILE A 31 -3.49 -13.57 9.84
N ILE A 32 -3.94 -14.21 8.76
CA ILE A 32 -4.52 -13.53 7.59
C ILE A 32 -5.76 -12.71 7.97
N ALA A 33 -6.68 -13.31 8.76
CA ALA A 33 -7.89 -12.61 9.21
C ALA A 33 -7.59 -11.41 10.14
N LYS A 34 -6.45 -11.43 10.85
CA LYS A 34 -6.01 -10.31 11.69
C LYS A 34 -5.34 -9.20 10.85
N GLU A 35 -4.70 -9.56 9.75
CA GLU A 35 -4.13 -8.62 8.78
C GLU A 35 -5.22 -7.96 7.90
N GLN A 36 -6.34 -8.63 7.67
CA GLN A 36 -7.47 -8.14 6.86
C GLN A 36 -8.43 -7.17 7.57
N ASP A 37 -8.21 -6.78 8.84
CA ASP A 37 -9.03 -5.78 9.54
C ASP A 37 -8.63 -4.34 9.15
N VAL A 38 -8.48 -4.10 7.85
CA VAL A 38 -8.23 -2.77 7.27
C VAL A 38 -9.56 -2.02 7.26
N SER A 39 -9.84 -1.30 8.36
CA SER A 39 -11.02 -0.43 8.45
C SER A 39 -10.80 0.85 7.65
N LEU A 40 -11.76 1.21 6.78
CA LEU A 40 -11.75 2.46 6.03
C LEU A 40 -12.48 3.57 6.80
N ASN A 41 -11.75 4.60 7.19
CA ASN A 41 -12.29 5.83 7.76
C ASN A 41 -12.46 6.91 6.69
N PRO A 42 -13.36 7.88 6.89
CA PRO A 42 -13.46 9.03 5.99
C PRO A 42 -12.13 9.79 5.88
N GLY A 43 -11.65 9.97 4.64
CA GLY A 43 -10.37 10.63 4.35
C GLY A 43 -9.19 9.67 4.17
N ASP A 44 -9.37 8.38 4.44
CA ASP A 44 -8.37 7.37 4.14
C ASP A 44 -8.22 7.18 2.63
N VAL A 45 -6.98 6.94 2.20
CA VAL A 45 -6.66 6.53 0.82
C VAL A 45 -6.45 5.02 0.79
N PRO A 46 -7.44 4.23 0.33
CA PRO A 46 -7.30 2.79 0.24
C PRO A 46 -6.26 2.39 -0.82
N VAL A 47 -5.48 1.35 -0.50
CA VAL A 47 -4.48 0.74 -1.37
C VAL A 47 -4.93 -0.67 -1.71
N TYR A 48 -5.06 -0.95 -2.99
CA TYR A 48 -5.52 -2.22 -3.51
C TYR A 48 -4.42 -2.94 -4.30
N LYS A 49 -4.54 -4.27 -4.38
CA LYS A 49 -3.84 -5.11 -5.34
C LYS A 49 -4.80 -6.18 -5.83
N ASP A 50 -4.98 -6.30 -7.14
CA ASP A 50 -5.90 -7.26 -7.77
C ASP A 50 -7.34 -7.16 -7.20
N GLY A 51 -7.74 -5.94 -6.80
CA GLY A 51 -9.03 -5.67 -6.16
C GLY A 51 -9.14 -6.06 -4.67
N GLU A 52 -8.10 -6.65 -4.08
CA GLU A 52 -8.02 -6.87 -2.62
C GLU A 52 -7.51 -5.60 -1.92
N LEU A 53 -8.21 -5.16 -0.87
CA LEU A 53 -7.79 -4.03 -0.04
C LEU A 53 -6.62 -4.48 0.85
N LEU A 54 -5.45 -3.88 0.65
CA LEU A 54 -4.24 -4.21 1.40
C LEU A 54 -3.95 -3.23 2.55
N ALA A 55 -4.28 -1.95 2.38
CA ALA A 55 -4.11 -0.93 3.41
C ALA A 55 -5.03 0.27 3.20
N ALA A 56 -5.10 1.12 4.21
CA ALA A 56 -5.77 2.41 4.18
C ALA A 56 -4.79 3.45 4.72
N ILE A 57 -4.38 4.41 3.89
CA ILE A 57 -3.42 5.44 4.28
C ILE A 57 -4.19 6.63 4.86
N ASN A 58 -3.95 6.93 6.13
CA ASN A 58 -4.49 8.11 6.80
C ASN A 58 -3.38 9.14 7.05
N SER A 59 -3.65 10.43 6.86
CA SER A 59 -2.68 11.49 7.10
C SER A 59 -2.15 11.54 8.55
N ALA A 60 -2.95 11.15 9.53
CA ALA A 60 -2.54 11.07 10.94
C ALA A 60 -1.48 9.98 11.18
N ASP A 61 -1.53 8.90 10.41
CA ASP A 61 -0.54 7.82 10.49
C ASP A 61 0.80 8.22 9.88
N LEU A 62 0.85 9.31 9.11
CA LEU A 62 2.08 9.80 8.48
C LEU A 62 2.86 10.76 9.39
N ALA A 63 2.37 11.08 10.58
CA ALA A 63 2.93 12.11 11.46
C ALA A 63 4.37 11.80 11.95
N ASP A 64 4.79 10.55 11.92
CA ASP A 64 6.15 10.09 12.25
C ASP A 64 7.10 10.09 11.03
N LEU A 65 6.58 10.24 9.82
CA LEU A 65 7.38 10.37 8.60
C LEU A 65 7.87 11.81 8.45
N GLN A 66 9.07 11.94 7.89
CA GLN A 66 9.65 13.25 7.59
C GLN A 66 8.85 13.93 6.47
N MET A 67 8.47 15.18 6.70
CA MET A 67 7.95 16.03 5.64
C MET A 67 9.09 16.59 4.78
N VAL A 68 8.84 16.68 3.49
CA VAL A 68 9.67 17.36 2.51
C VAL A 68 8.88 18.47 1.85
N GLN A 69 9.58 19.40 1.20
CA GLN A 69 8.94 20.52 0.54
C GLN A 69 9.63 20.87 -0.78
N PHE A 70 8.85 21.38 -1.73
CA PHE A 70 9.37 22.05 -2.92
C PHE A 70 8.48 23.23 -3.31
N THR A 71 9.03 24.18 -4.05
CA THR A 71 8.28 25.32 -4.59
C THR A 71 7.75 24.96 -5.96
N ASP A 72 6.44 25.03 -6.16
CA ASP A 72 5.83 24.79 -7.48
C ASP A 72 6.24 25.88 -8.49
N ALA A 73 6.52 25.48 -9.72
CA ALA A 73 7.06 26.37 -10.75
C ALA A 73 6.01 27.37 -11.30
N GLU A 74 4.73 27.04 -11.20
CA GLU A 74 3.64 27.79 -11.82
C GLU A 74 3.23 29.03 -10.99
N GLN A 75 3.02 28.84 -9.69
CA GLN A 75 2.53 29.86 -8.77
C GLN A 75 3.55 30.22 -7.68
N GLY A 76 4.69 29.55 -7.64
CA GLY A 76 5.72 29.81 -6.64
C GLY A 76 5.29 29.46 -5.22
N LYS A 77 4.27 28.58 -5.05
CA LYS A 77 3.81 28.18 -3.72
C LYS A 77 4.58 26.97 -3.24
N VAL A 78 4.88 26.97 -1.95
CA VAL A 78 5.47 25.79 -1.30
C VAL A 78 4.41 24.69 -1.26
N GLN A 79 4.78 23.52 -1.75
CA GLN A 79 4.11 22.26 -1.49
C GLN A 79 4.91 21.57 -0.39
N GLU A 80 4.22 21.01 0.60
CA GLU A 80 4.81 20.33 1.76
C GLU A 80 4.06 19.03 2.00
N GLY A 81 4.78 17.94 2.25
CA GLY A 81 4.14 16.63 2.31
C GLY A 81 5.10 15.49 2.60
N TRP A 82 4.60 14.27 2.47
CA TRP A 82 5.36 13.04 2.73
C TRP A 82 5.65 12.29 1.44
N LEU A 83 6.89 11.83 1.27
CA LEU A 83 7.29 11.06 0.08
C LEU A 83 6.50 9.76 -0.01
N ILE A 84 5.98 9.46 -1.21
CA ILE A 84 5.27 8.21 -1.47
C ILE A 84 6.19 7.01 -1.20
N MET A 85 7.48 7.11 -1.51
CA MET A 85 8.45 6.06 -1.22
C MET A 85 8.46 5.68 0.28
N ASP A 86 8.50 6.67 1.17
CA ASP A 86 8.55 6.44 2.62
C ASP A 86 7.21 5.91 3.14
N ILE A 87 6.10 6.40 2.60
CA ILE A 87 4.76 5.88 2.92
C ILE A 87 4.67 4.40 2.51
N MET A 88 5.06 4.06 1.29
CA MET A 88 5.00 2.68 0.82
C MET A 88 5.99 1.78 1.57
N ASP A 89 7.15 2.29 2.00
CA ASP A 89 8.08 1.55 2.85
C ASP A 89 7.46 1.26 4.23
N LYS A 90 6.75 2.22 4.81
CA LYS A 90 6.05 2.07 6.09
C LYS A 90 4.96 1.00 6.04
N TYR A 91 4.13 0.97 5.00
CA TYR A 91 3.00 0.03 4.92
C TYR A 91 3.38 -1.34 4.32
N PHE A 92 4.30 -1.38 3.36
CA PHE A 92 4.54 -2.56 2.52
C PHE A 92 6.00 -3.00 2.41
N LYS A 93 6.94 -2.34 3.09
CA LYS A 93 8.39 -2.56 2.92
C LYS A 93 8.84 -2.38 1.47
N ALA A 94 8.35 -1.30 0.85
CA ALA A 94 8.51 -0.99 -0.57
C ALA A 94 9.96 -0.85 -1.05
N LYS A 95 10.96 -0.76 -0.17
CA LYS A 95 12.38 -0.93 -0.56
C LYS A 95 12.67 -2.26 -1.29
N LEU A 96 11.74 -3.21 -1.25
CA LEU A 96 11.82 -4.49 -1.94
C LEU A 96 10.99 -4.55 -3.23
N PHE A 97 10.30 -3.48 -3.61
CA PHE A 97 9.50 -3.45 -4.84
C PHE A 97 10.42 -3.43 -6.07
N PRO A 98 10.05 -4.14 -7.16
CA PRO A 98 10.80 -4.08 -8.40
C PRO A 98 10.52 -2.75 -9.12
N ASP A 99 11.54 -2.19 -9.77
CA ASP A 99 11.47 -0.91 -10.49
C ASP A 99 10.30 -0.83 -11.50
N SER A 100 9.93 -1.97 -12.08
CA SER A 100 8.84 -2.11 -13.05
C SER A 100 7.43 -2.12 -12.45
N LEU A 101 7.28 -2.26 -11.13
CA LEU A 101 5.99 -2.17 -10.45
C LEU A 101 5.36 -0.80 -10.68
N GLN A 102 4.05 -0.76 -10.89
CA GLN A 102 3.33 0.50 -11.08
C GLN A 102 2.36 0.75 -9.93
N LEU A 103 2.29 2.01 -9.50
CA LEU A 103 1.24 2.51 -8.62
C LEU A 103 0.33 3.43 -9.43
N VAL A 104 -0.96 3.11 -9.44
CA VAL A 104 -1.99 3.95 -10.05
C VAL A 104 -2.70 4.74 -8.98
N PHE A 105 -2.62 6.05 -9.04
CA PHE A 105 -3.31 6.96 -8.14
C PHE A 105 -4.56 7.48 -8.84
N SER A 106 -5.69 7.58 -8.14
CA SER A 106 -6.91 8.13 -8.72
C SER A 106 -7.68 9.02 -7.76
N SER A 107 -8.48 9.91 -8.34
CA SER A 107 -9.54 10.65 -7.66
C SER A 107 -10.82 10.55 -8.47
N SER A 108 -11.82 9.87 -7.91
CA SER A 108 -13.16 9.74 -8.51
C SER A 108 -13.87 11.09 -8.57
N SER A 109 -13.62 11.96 -7.58
CA SER A 109 -14.25 13.29 -7.52
C SER A 109 -13.72 14.28 -8.56
N ARG A 110 -12.51 14.03 -9.09
CA ARG A 110 -11.85 14.85 -10.10
C ARG A 110 -11.84 14.21 -11.48
N ASP A 111 -12.25 12.95 -11.59
CA ASP A 111 -12.12 12.12 -12.79
C ASP A 111 -10.68 12.13 -13.34
N LYS A 112 -9.71 11.90 -12.42
CA LYS A 112 -8.28 11.91 -12.75
C LYS A 112 -7.60 10.66 -12.23
N SER A 113 -6.65 10.17 -13.00
CA SER A 113 -5.76 9.09 -12.60
C SER A 113 -4.40 9.22 -13.27
N ILE A 114 -3.38 8.69 -12.62
CA ILE A 114 -2.03 8.60 -13.16
C ILE A 114 -1.35 7.32 -12.71
N ALA A 115 -0.60 6.70 -13.62
CA ALA A 115 0.26 5.56 -13.34
C ALA A 115 1.72 6.04 -13.20
N LEU A 116 2.35 5.68 -12.10
CA LEU A 116 3.76 5.94 -11.82
C LEU A 116 4.49 4.62 -11.63
N THR A 117 5.65 4.48 -12.25
CA THR A 117 6.55 3.33 -12.00
C THR A 117 7.25 3.49 -10.67
N TRP A 118 7.68 2.38 -10.06
CA TRP A 118 8.40 2.43 -8.80
C TRP A 118 9.73 3.17 -8.94
N ASP A 119 10.43 3.05 -10.07
CA ASP A 119 11.64 3.84 -10.38
C ASP A 119 11.39 5.35 -10.28
N GLU A 120 10.31 5.84 -10.90
CA GLU A 120 9.93 7.26 -10.83
C GLU A 120 9.61 7.70 -9.39
N ILE A 121 8.98 6.83 -8.59
CA ILE A 121 8.57 7.12 -7.21
C ILE A 121 9.74 7.07 -6.24
N ALA A 122 10.66 6.14 -6.45
CA ALA A 122 11.80 5.87 -5.57
C ALA A 122 12.93 6.90 -5.75
N ASP A 123 12.96 7.63 -6.87
CA ASP A 123 13.89 8.74 -7.05
C ASP A 123 13.46 9.96 -6.21
N PRO A 124 14.22 10.34 -5.15
CA PRO A 124 13.88 11.46 -4.30
C PRO A 124 13.89 12.82 -5.02
N GLU A 125 14.60 12.94 -6.15
CA GLU A 125 14.62 14.19 -6.92
C GLU A 125 13.27 14.48 -7.59
N ASN A 126 12.49 13.43 -7.89
CA ASN A 126 11.15 13.56 -8.44
C ASN A 126 10.14 14.09 -7.43
N MET A 127 10.45 14.05 -6.13
CA MET A 127 9.60 14.58 -5.05
C MET A 127 8.15 14.11 -5.15
N VAL A 128 7.93 12.83 -5.50
CA VAL A 128 6.59 12.24 -5.55
C VAL A 128 6.06 12.13 -4.12
N MET A 129 5.11 12.99 -3.77
CA MET A 129 4.66 13.13 -2.38
C MET A 129 3.16 13.39 -2.25
N PHE A 130 2.63 13.06 -1.07
CA PHE A 130 1.31 13.52 -0.66
C PHE A 130 1.42 14.80 0.16
N ASP A 131 0.81 15.86 -0.37
CA ASP A 131 0.55 17.12 0.34
C ASP A 131 -0.88 17.10 0.92
N LEU A 132 -1.04 17.60 2.14
CA LEU A 132 -2.33 17.70 2.82
C LEU A 132 -3.10 18.93 2.31
N SER A 133 -4.21 18.68 1.62
CA SER A 133 -5.10 19.75 1.19
C SER A 133 -5.76 20.45 2.37
N GLY A 134 -6.15 21.72 2.20
CA GLY A 134 -6.87 22.48 3.23
C GLY A 134 -8.24 21.90 3.63
N ARG A 135 -8.73 20.86 2.93
CA ARG A 135 -9.96 20.13 3.28
C ARG A 135 -9.68 18.80 4.01
N GLY A 136 -8.42 18.50 4.32
CA GLY A 136 -8.00 17.28 5.02
C GLY A 136 -7.82 16.05 4.13
N THR A 137 -7.80 16.23 2.80
CA THR A 137 -7.58 15.15 1.83
C THR A 137 -6.14 15.16 1.33
N LEU A 138 -5.62 14.00 0.93
CA LEU A 138 -4.29 13.91 0.34
C LEU A 138 -4.34 14.28 -1.15
N LYS A 139 -3.32 14.99 -1.60
CA LYS A 139 -3.12 15.41 -2.98
C LYS A 139 -1.75 14.93 -3.44
N LEU A 140 -1.70 14.23 -4.57
CA LEU A 140 -0.46 13.79 -5.20
C LEU A 140 0.17 14.95 -5.98
N VAL A 141 1.42 15.28 -5.64
CA VAL A 141 2.23 16.29 -6.31
C VAL A 141 3.63 15.73 -6.56
N SER A 142 4.33 16.27 -7.57
CA SER A 142 5.68 15.85 -7.94
C SER A 142 6.36 16.93 -8.79
N LYS A 143 7.67 16.76 -9.03
CA LYS A 143 8.44 17.48 -10.04
C LYS A 143 8.52 16.75 -11.39
N LEU A 144 7.92 15.56 -11.52
CA LEU A 144 7.83 14.84 -12.79
C LEU A 144 7.09 15.66 -13.85
N GLU A 145 7.51 15.61 -15.11
CA GLU A 145 6.89 16.34 -16.22
C GLU A 145 5.38 16.07 -16.38
N LYS A 146 4.89 14.90 -15.96
CA LYS A 146 3.47 14.51 -15.99
C LYS A 146 2.65 14.98 -14.77
N LEU A 147 3.29 15.71 -13.87
CA LEU A 147 2.76 16.26 -12.62
C LEU A 147 3.41 17.63 -12.29
N ASP A 148 4.02 18.30 -13.26
CA ASP A 148 4.85 19.49 -13.01
C ASP A 148 4.00 20.77 -12.85
N VAL A 149 2.79 20.77 -13.42
CA VAL A 149 1.79 21.83 -13.32
C VAL A 149 0.62 21.45 -12.42
N ARG A 150 -0.02 22.46 -11.83
CA ARG A 150 -1.06 22.26 -10.80
C ARG A 150 -2.31 21.56 -11.31
N ASP A 151 -2.59 21.71 -12.60
CA ASP A 151 -3.71 21.08 -13.29
C ASP A 151 -3.48 19.57 -13.53
N GLU A 152 -2.25 19.07 -13.46
CA GLU A 152 -1.96 17.65 -13.62
C GLU A 152 -1.99 16.88 -12.30
N TRP A 153 -1.88 17.60 -11.18
CA TRP A 153 -1.95 17.00 -9.85
C TRP A 153 -3.25 16.24 -9.59
N ILE A 154 -3.12 15.11 -8.91
CA ILE A 154 -4.27 14.31 -8.46
C ILE A 154 -4.69 14.84 -7.10
N GLN A 155 -5.67 15.75 -7.09
CA GLN A 155 -6.28 16.25 -5.86
C GLN A 155 -7.30 15.26 -5.32
N ASP A 156 -7.51 15.25 -4.00
CA ASP A 156 -8.52 14.42 -3.35
C ASP A 156 -8.34 12.94 -3.77
N VAL A 157 -7.11 12.43 -3.64
CA VAL A 157 -6.77 11.04 -3.97
C VAL A 157 -7.64 10.13 -3.10
N ASP A 158 -8.33 9.20 -3.73
CA ASP A 158 -9.29 8.32 -3.05
C ASP A 158 -9.04 6.83 -3.33
N ARG A 159 -8.00 6.51 -4.11
CA ARG A 159 -7.56 5.13 -4.35
C ARG A 159 -6.13 5.07 -4.90
N ILE A 160 -5.42 4.04 -4.46
CA ILE A 160 -4.14 3.59 -5.03
C ILE A 160 -4.29 2.13 -5.44
N GLU A 161 -3.85 1.78 -6.65
CA GLU A 161 -3.77 0.39 -7.12
C GLU A 161 -2.31 0.01 -7.36
N ILE A 162 -1.89 -1.13 -6.80
CA ILE A 162 -0.60 -1.75 -7.07
C ILE A 162 -0.76 -2.68 -8.27
N ILE A 163 -0.03 -2.41 -9.35
CA ILE A 163 -0.02 -3.22 -10.57
C ILE A 163 1.38 -3.83 -10.71
N GLU A 164 1.43 -5.17 -10.63
CA GLU A 164 2.65 -5.92 -10.95
C GLU A 164 2.78 -6.14 -12.47
N PRO A 165 4.00 -6.19 -13.02
CA PRO A 165 4.25 -6.44 -14.44
C PRO A 165 3.79 -7.81 -14.94
#